data_AF-A0A7Y9G634-F1
#
_entry.id   AF-A0A7Y9G634-F1
#
_cell.length_a   1.000
_cell.length_b   1.000
_cell.length_c   1.000
_cell.angle_alpha   90.00
_cell.angle_beta   90.00
_cell.angle_gamma   90.00
#
_symmetry.space_group_name_H-M   'P 1'
#
loop_
_entity.id
_entity.type
_entity.pdbx_description
1 polymer ?
#
loop_
_entity_poly.entity_id
_entity_poly.type
_entity_poly.pdbx_seq_one_letter_code
_entity_poly.pdbx_strand_id
1 'polypeptide(L)'
;MRDFSRTPRRPWAAPATAAATLAAAVSAALACTAFTGAGATAVRRPPTWCKPGGALTARAMPQKIKIADCDLRGRAVRGANGLTATVPSDGTSLIAYALRTDGAAELRIRVDSRAGEISIGTSGDRVPQGRPRQFRAPADACQDGAYRPQPSRWPKGTAVQWSYYAGTAGLPRDPIARGIATMAEARTDCTGAGRFTPPPDVTGRYAGQSSRPPNVTGAAACGTRDRANTFGWLAMPSAETPVLAATCSWFSGATTVETDMAVQARGKRWWTGGTCPSGSYSAEAVAAHEAGHVFGLSHVEGAEHRMLTMTPSLASCDNGPATLGKGDYDGLIALYGGR
;
A
#
# COMPACT_ATOMS: atom_id res chain seq x y z
N MET A 1 57.81 -19.61 -3.36
CA MET A 1 58.96 -19.60 -4.30
C MET A 1 58.49 -19.00 -5.61
N ARG A 2 59.09 -17.84 -5.99
CA ARG A 2 58.94 -17.07 -7.26
C ARG A 2 57.56 -16.46 -7.46
N ASP A 3 57.27 -15.15 -7.44
CA ASP A 3 57.96 -13.89 -7.75
C ASP A 3 58.36 -13.65 -9.22
N PHE A 4 58.26 -12.37 -9.63
CA PHE A 4 58.35 -11.69 -10.96
C PHE A 4 56.98 -11.35 -11.60
N SER A 5 56.46 -10.10 -11.57
CA SER A 5 56.89 -8.78 -12.13
C SER A 5 55.90 -8.34 -13.23
N ARG A 6 55.09 -7.28 -13.03
CA ARG A 6 55.26 -5.88 -13.54
C ARG A 6 55.83 -5.84 -14.98
N THR A 7 55.24 -5.17 -15.98
CA THR A 7 54.86 -3.74 -16.06
C THR A 7 54.13 -3.43 -17.41
N PRO A 8 53.55 -2.21 -17.59
CA PRO A 8 52.63 -1.82 -18.67
C PRO A 8 53.29 -0.95 -19.77
N ARG A 9 52.56 -0.65 -20.87
CA ARG A 9 52.76 0.44 -21.87
C ARG A 9 51.68 0.24 -22.97
N ARG A 10 51.09 1.23 -23.65
CA ARG A 10 51.05 2.70 -23.66
C ARG A 10 49.90 3.07 -24.67
N PRO A 11 49.40 4.32 -24.67
CA PRO A 11 48.32 4.75 -25.54
C PRO A 11 48.83 5.11 -26.94
N TRP A 12 47.95 4.99 -27.94
CA TRP A 12 48.18 5.54 -29.27
C TRP A 12 47.58 6.94 -29.36
N ALA A 13 48.40 7.88 -29.84
CA ALA A 13 48.03 9.24 -30.18
C ALA A 13 48.64 9.61 -31.54
N ALA A 14 47.97 10.58 -32.18
CA ALA A 14 48.36 11.43 -33.32
C ALA A 14 48.19 10.82 -34.74
N PRO A 15 48.15 11.65 -35.82
CA PRO A 15 48.20 13.14 -35.94
C PRO A 15 46.98 13.73 -36.69
N ALA A 16 46.55 14.98 -36.48
CA ALA A 16 47.08 16.29 -36.95
C ALA A 16 46.89 16.60 -38.45
N THR A 17 46.23 17.73 -38.73
CA THR A 17 46.62 18.88 -39.62
C THR A 17 45.36 19.53 -40.22
N ALA A 18 45.02 20.78 -39.85
CA ALA A 18 45.44 22.07 -40.48
C ALA A 18 44.50 22.43 -41.66
N ALA A 19 44.09 23.66 -41.96
CA ALA A 19 44.28 25.03 -41.47
C ALA A 19 43.05 25.85 -41.98
N ALA A 20 42.60 26.89 -41.27
CA ALA A 20 42.70 28.32 -41.62
C ALA A 20 42.11 28.70 -43.02
N THR A 21 41.22 29.68 -43.20
CA THR A 21 41.36 31.11 -42.85
C THR A 21 40.08 31.93 -43.16
N LEU A 22 39.91 33.04 -42.40
CA LEU A 22 39.41 34.39 -42.76
C LEU A 22 37.94 34.54 -43.23
N ALA A 23 37.04 35.13 -42.43
CA ALA A 23 36.86 36.56 -42.09
C ALA A 23 36.13 37.39 -43.15
N ALA A 24 34.91 37.83 -42.83
CA ALA A 24 34.37 39.13 -43.25
C ALA A 24 33.21 39.51 -42.32
N ALA A 25 33.41 40.58 -41.56
CA ALA A 25 32.37 41.26 -40.80
C ALA A 25 31.52 42.10 -41.77
N VAL A 26 30.20 42.03 -41.63
CA VAL A 26 29.28 43.07 -42.12
C VAL A 26 28.36 43.43 -40.96
N SER A 27 28.59 44.63 -40.44
CA SER A 27 27.71 45.32 -39.50
C SER A 27 26.48 45.83 -40.25
N ALA A 28 25.29 45.44 -39.80
CA ALA A 28 24.06 46.17 -40.09
C ALA A 28 23.28 46.35 -38.79
N ALA A 29 23.39 47.55 -38.22
CA ALA A 29 22.49 48.04 -37.19
C ALA A 29 21.13 48.33 -37.82
N LEU A 30 20.03 47.93 -37.18
CA LEU A 30 18.78 48.70 -37.13
C LEU A 30 17.69 48.03 -36.27
N ALA A 31 17.06 48.89 -35.47
CA ALA A 31 15.75 48.78 -34.83
C ALA A 31 15.63 47.93 -33.54
N CYS A 32 15.86 48.63 -32.43
CA CYS A 32 15.23 48.37 -31.14
C CYS A 32 13.70 48.22 -31.27
N THR A 33 13.18 47.05 -30.91
CA THR A 33 11.87 46.94 -30.24
C THR A 33 12.06 46.00 -29.05
N ALA A 34 12.45 46.59 -27.93
CA ALA A 34 12.34 45.94 -26.63
C ALA A 34 10.84 45.76 -26.34
N PHE A 35 10.29 44.59 -26.67
CA PHE A 35 9.11 44.10 -25.99
C PHE A 35 9.54 43.69 -24.58
N THR A 36 9.64 44.67 -23.69
CA THR A 36 9.48 44.41 -22.25
C THR A 36 8.00 44.14 -21.99
N GLY A 37 7.48 43.07 -22.61
CA GLY A 37 6.29 42.40 -22.14
C GLY A 37 6.68 41.65 -20.88
N ALA A 38 6.84 42.38 -19.78
CA ALA A 38 6.70 41.81 -18.45
C ALA A 38 5.23 41.38 -18.34
N GLY A 39 4.91 40.25 -18.99
CA GLY A 39 3.70 39.50 -18.71
C GLY A 39 3.80 39.11 -17.26
N ALA A 40 3.20 39.93 -16.39
CA ALA A 40 2.93 39.54 -15.03
C ALA A 40 2.10 38.27 -15.13
N THR A 41 2.76 37.11 -15.01
CA THR A 41 2.07 35.83 -14.85
C THR A 41 1.15 36.03 -13.66
N ALA A 42 -0.15 36.14 -13.92
CA ALA A 42 -1.14 36.32 -12.88
C ALA A 42 -0.89 35.22 -11.85
N VAL A 43 -0.50 35.61 -10.63
CA VAL A 43 -0.22 34.67 -9.54
C VAL A 43 -1.54 33.96 -9.28
N ARG A 44 -1.67 32.74 -9.83
CA ARG A 44 -2.87 31.93 -9.67
C ARG A 44 -2.98 31.64 -8.19
N ARG A 45 -3.96 32.28 -7.53
CA ARG A 45 -4.22 32.01 -6.12
C ARG A 45 -4.60 30.53 -6.00
N PRO A 46 -4.00 29.79 -5.06
CA PRO A 46 -4.38 28.40 -4.85
C PRO A 46 -5.87 28.34 -4.47
N PRO A 47 -6.59 27.25 -4.82
CA PRO A 47 -7.97 27.07 -4.41
C PRO A 47 -8.13 27.17 -2.90
N THR A 48 -9.30 27.61 -2.42
CA THR A 48 -9.57 27.81 -0.98
C THR A 48 -9.46 26.54 -0.14
N TRP A 49 -9.61 25.36 -0.77
CA TRP A 49 -9.40 24.06 -0.15
C TRP A 49 -7.91 23.67 -0.06
N CYS A 50 -7.04 24.26 -0.88
CA CYS A 50 -5.59 24.04 -0.88
C CYS A 50 -4.89 24.94 0.15
N LYS A 51 -5.30 24.84 1.41
CA LYS A 51 -4.69 25.65 2.49
C LYS A 51 -3.28 25.14 2.81
N PRO A 52 -2.32 26.01 3.18
CA PRO A 52 -1.03 25.57 3.70
C PRO A 52 -1.19 24.94 5.08
N GLY A 53 -0.40 23.90 5.37
CA GLY A 53 -0.39 23.21 6.66
C GLY A 53 -1.56 22.25 6.89
N GLY A 54 -1.38 21.33 7.84
CA GLY A 54 -2.39 20.34 8.25
C GLY A 54 -2.70 19.25 7.22
N ALA A 55 -3.46 18.24 7.67
CA ALA A 55 -4.01 17.21 6.80
C ALA A 55 -5.21 17.76 6.01
N LEU A 56 -5.27 17.45 4.72
CA LEU A 56 -6.38 17.82 3.85
C LEU A 56 -7.45 16.74 3.88
N THR A 57 -8.73 17.12 3.97
CA THR A 57 -9.83 16.16 3.96
C THR A 57 -10.27 15.85 2.54
N ALA A 58 -10.28 14.57 2.14
CA ALA A 58 -10.66 14.12 0.80
C ALA A 58 -12.05 14.59 0.34
N ARG A 59 -13.00 14.72 1.28
CA ARG A 59 -14.36 15.22 0.99
C ARG A 59 -14.43 16.73 0.73
N ALA A 60 -13.42 17.48 1.13
CA ALA A 60 -13.37 18.94 0.99
C ALA A 60 -12.62 19.39 -0.27
N MET A 61 -12.16 18.46 -1.11
CA MET A 61 -11.40 18.73 -2.32
C MET A 61 -11.93 17.92 -3.52
N PRO A 62 -11.66 18.36 -4.75
CA PRO A 62 -11.96 17.58 -5.94
C PRO A 62 -11.26 16.21 -5.90
N GLN A 63 -11.88 15.19 -6.50
CA GLN A 63 -11.25 13.87 -6.61
C GLN A 63 -10.06 13.86 -7.57
N LYS A 64 -10.02 14.77 -8.54
CA LYS A 64 -8.92 14.94 -9.50
C LYS A 64 -8.35 16.35 -9.35
N ILE A 65 -7.06 16.42 -9.08
CA ILE A 65 -6.37 17.65 -8.70
C ILE A 65 -5.17 17.83 -9.61
N LYS A 66 -5.11 18.95 -10.34
CA LYS A 66 -3.89 19.30 -11.08
C LYS A 66 -2.81 19.72 -10.09
N ILE A 67 -1.60 19.18 -10.25
CA ILE A 67 -0.44 19.48 -9.39
C ILE A 67 -0.11 20.98 -9.46
N ALA A 68 -0.27 21.60 -10.63
CA ALA A 68 -0.09 23.04 -10.82
C ALA A 68 -1.09 23.91 -10.02
N ASP A 69 -2.23 23.33 -9.62
CA ASP A 69 -3.27 24.04 -8.87
C ASP A 69 -3.06 23.90 -7.36
N CYS A 70 -2.63 22.69 -6.95
CA CYS A 70 -2.30 22.36 -5.58
C CYS A 70 -1.41 21.12 -5.56
N ASP A 71 -0.12 21.31 -5.26
CA ASP A 71 0.78 20.17 -5.11
C ASP A 71 0.53 19.50 -3.75
N LEU A 72 -0.04 18.29 -3.81
CA LEU A 72 -0.32 17.51 -2.61
C LEU A 72 0.84 16.61 -2.18
N ARG A 73 1.90 16.49 -2.97
CA ARG A 73 3.01 15.59 -2.67
C ARG A 73 3.67 15.95 -1.35
N GLY A 74 3.94 14.93 -0.53
CA GLY A 74 4.46 15.08 0.83
C GLY A 74 3.42 15.57 1.86
N ARG A 75 2.17 15.81 1.46
CA ARG A 75 1.11 16.24 2.37
C ARG A 75 0.25 15.07 2.81
N ALA A 76 -0.26 15.15 4.04
CA ALA A 76 -1.22 14.20 4.56
C ALA A 76 -2.62 14.47 4.02
N VAL A 77 -3.29 13.40 3.58
CA VAL A 77 -4.70 13.40 3.15
C VAL A 77 -5.49 12.48 4.06
N ARG A 78 -6.62 12.97 4.57
CA ARG A 78 -7.57 12.25 5.42
C ARG A 78 -8.78 11.80 4.60
N GLY A 79 -9.01 10.50 4.54
CA GLY A 79 -10.14 9.83 3.91
C GLY A 79 -11.30 9.53 4.88
N ALA A 80 -12.11 8.55 4.51
CA ALA A 80 -13.20 8.02 5.33
C ALA A 80 -12.67 7.38 6.63
N ASN A 81 -13.52 7.36 7.67
CA ASN A 81 -13.22 6.76 8.98
C ASN A 81 -11.88 7.20 9.59
N GLY A 82 -11.45 8.43 9.30
CA GLY A 82 -10.23 9.00 9.86
C GLY A 82 -8.92 8.53 9.24
N LEU A 83 -8.95 7.53 8.34
CA LEU A 83 -7.76 6.99 7.70
C LEU A 83 -6.99 8.09 6.96
N THR A 84 -5.70 8.19 7.24
CA THR A 84 -4.84 9.22 6.66
C THR A 84 -3.69 8.58 5.90
N ALA A 85 -3.16 9.27 4.90
CA ALA A 85 -1.98 8.85 4.16
C ALA A 85 -1.19 10.05 3.66
N THR A 86 0.14 9.94 3.65
CA THR A 86 1.01 10.93 3.00
C THR A 86 1.04 10.66 1.49
N VAL A 87 0.70 11.67 0.69
CA VAL A 87 0.78 11.60 -0.77
C VAL A 87 2.25 11.41 -1.17
N PRO A 88 2.60 10.35 -1.93
CA PRO A 88 3.99 10.10 -2.26
C PRO A 88 4.61 11.23 -3.10
N SER A 89 5.82 11.65 -2.73
CA SER A 89 6.59 12.66 -3.47
C SER A 89 7.50 12.08 -4.54
N ASP A 90 7.78 10.78 -4.48
CA ASP A 90 8.66 10.06 -5.40
C ASP A 90 7.98 9.62 -6.70
N GLY A 91 6.75 10.07 -6.94
CA GLY A 91 5.96 9.75 -8.13
C GLY A 91 5.23 8.40 -8.05
N THR A 92 5.38 7.66 -6.95
CA THR A 92 4.53 6.48 -6.71
C THR A 92 3.10 6.89 -6.34
N SER A 93 2.20 5.94 -6.45
CA SER A 93 0.84 6.00 -5.93
C SER A 93 0.73 5.14 -4.66
N LEU A 94 -0.35 5.30 -3.90
CA LEU A 94 -0.54 4.66 -2.61
C LEU A 94 -1.98 4.17 -2.43
N ILE A 95 -2.14 3.00 -1.84
CA ILE A 95 -3.39 2.53 -1.25
C ILE A 95 -3.16 2.26 0.23
N ALA A 96 -3.99 2.86 1.07
CA ALA A 96 -4.00 2.68 2.50
C ALA A 96 -5.28 1.94 2.90
N TYR A 97 -5.12 0.95 3.77
CA TYR A 97 -6.19 0.17 4.37
C TYR A 97 -6.09 0.23 5.89
N ALA A 98 -7.25 0.14 6.55
CA ALA A 98 -7.31 -0.08 7.99
C ALA A 98 -8.47 -1.01 8.31
N LEU A 99 -8.16 -2.18 8.86
CA LEU A 99 -9.15 -3.10 9.43
C LEU A 99 -9.57 -2.61 10.81
N ARG A 100 -10.87 -2.65 11.08
CA ARG A 100 -11.45 -2.24 12.36
C ARG A 100 -12.47 -3.26 12.83
N THR A 101 -12.82 -3.16 14.11
CA THR A 101 -13.88 -4.00 14.72
C THR A 101 -15.28 -3.60 14.27
N ASP A 102 -15.43 -2.39 13.71
CA ASP A 102 -16.71 -1.78 13.34
C ASP A 102 -16.81 -1.50 11.82
N GLY A 103 -15.88 -2.00 11.01
CA GLY A 103 -15.80 -1.72 9.58
C GLY A 103 -14.36 -1.48 9.11
N ALA A 104 -14.22 -0.79 7.98
CA ALA A 104 -12.93 -0.65 7.31
C ALA A 104 -12.69 0.75 6.75
N ALA A 105 -11.41 1.09 6.65
CA ALA A 105 -10.75 2.14 5.87
C ALA A 105 -10.30 1.76 4.46
N GLU A 106 -10.62 2.50 3.39
CA GLU A 106 -9.76 2.56 2.19
C GLU A 106 -9.50 4.01 1.77
N LEU A 107 -8.23 4.34 1.51
CA LEU A 107 -7.81 5.60 0.91
C LEU A 107 -6.82 5.32 -0.21
N ARG A 108 -7.19 5.71 -1.42
CA ARG A 108 -6.41 5.54 -2.64
C ARG A 108 -5.95 6.88 -3.17
N ILE A 109 -4.65 7.02 -3.37
CA ILE A 109 -4.01 8.21 -3.90
C ILE A 109 -3.23 7.78 -5.15
N ARG A 110 -3.62 8.27 -6.32
CA ARG A 110 -2.87 8.07 -7.56
C ARG A 110 -2.14 9.34 -7.94
N VAL A 111 -0.84 9.22 -8.17
CA VAL A 111 0.01 10.30 -8.68
C VAL A 111 0.33 9.99 -10.14
N ASP A 112 -0.19 10.81 -11.05
CA ASP A 112 0.14 10.76 -12.48
C ASP A 112 1.03 11.95 -12.83
N SER A 113 2.35 11.73 -12.77
CA SER A 113 3.32 12.77 -13.11
C SER A 113 3.31 13.16 -14.58
N ARG A 114 2.82 12.29 -15.49
CA ARG A 114 2.73 12.60 -16.93
C ARG A 114 1.54 13.51 -17.21
N ALA A 115 0.40 13.24 -16.58
CA ALA A 115 -0.79 14.08 -16.68
C ALA A 115 -0.75 15.31 -15.76
N GLY A 116 0.26 15.40 -14.89
CA GLY A 116 0.37 16.45 -13.87
C GLY A 116 -0.81 16.45 -12.90
N GLU A 117 -1.30 15.27 -12.51
CA GLU A 117 -2.55 15.10 -11.77
C GLU A 117 -2.41 14.15 -10.57
N ILE A 118 -3.16 14.43 -9.51
CA ILE A 118 -3.36 13.56 -8.36
C ILE A 118 -4.84 13.20 -8.28
N SER A 119 -5.15 11.90 -8.22
CA SER A 119 -6.51 11.41 -8.01
C SER A 119 -6.67 10.80 -6.63
N ILE A 120 -7.73 11.14 -5.92
CA ILE A 120 -8.02 10.68 -4.55
C ILE A 120 -9.38 9.98 -4.53
N GLY A 121 -9.37 8.71 -4.14
CA GLY A 121 -10.56 7.92 -3.85
C GLY A 121 -10.56 7.48 -2.40
N THR A 122 -11.72 7.46 -1.76
CA THR A 122 -11.84 6.91 -0.41
C THR A 122 -13.19 6.22 -0.25
N SER A 123 -13.17 5.08 0.41
CA SER A 123 -14.36 4.39 0.89
C SER A 123 -14.17 4.03 2.35
N GLY A 124 -15.27 3.82 3.05
CA GLY A 124 -15.22 3.39 4.43
C GLY A 124 -16.55 2.83 4.82
N ASP A 125 -16.55 1.55 5.16
CA ASP A 125 -17.71 0.88 5.68
C ASP A 125 -17.74 1.04 7.18
N ARG A 126 -18.94 1.20 7.71
CA ARG A 126 -19.24 0.96 9.11
C ARG A 126 -20.34 -0.07 9.16
N VAL A 127 -20.13 -1.13 9.92
CA VAL A 127 -21.18 -2.09 10.23
C VAL A 127 -22.20 -1.36 11.11
N PRO A 128 -23.46 -1.13 10.65
CA PRO A 128 -24.43 -0.38 11.43
C PRO A 128 -24.75 -1.09 12.75
N GLN A 129 -24.60 -0.41 13.88
CA GLN A 129 -25.09 -0.90 15.16
C GLN A 129 -26.59 -0.56 15.28
N GLY A 130 -27.47 -1.52 14.97
CA GLY A 130 -28.90 -1.46 15.30
C GLY A 130 -29.91 -1.73 14.16
N ARG A 131 -30.91 -2.54 14.52
CA ARG A 131 -32.11 -3.07 13.79
C ARG A 131 -31.86 -3.94 12.55
N PRO A 132 -32.34 -5.21 12.55
CA PRO A 132 -32.14 -6.15 11.46
C PRO A 132 -33.09 -5.83 10.30
N ARG A 133 -32.59 -5.23 9.22
CA ARG A 133 -33.25 -5.39 7.92
C ARG A 133 -32.93 -6.80 7.46
N GLN A 134 -33.95 -7.66 7.39
CA GLN A 134 -33.93 -9.07 6.96
C GLN A 134 -32.50 -9.59 6.75
N PHE A 135 -31.83 -9.94 7.86
CA PHE A 135 -30.46 -10.43 7.80
C PHE A 135 -30.50 -11.76 7.08
N ARG A 136 -30.17 -11.77 5.79
CA ARG A 136 -29.76 -13.00 5.12
C ARG A 136 -28.56 -13.50 5.91
N ALA A 137 -28.57 -14.78 6.29
CA ALA A 137 -27.39 -15.38 6.87
C ALA A 137 -26.21 -15.17 5.91
N PRO A 138 -25.00 -14.93 6.42
CA PRO A 138 -23.83 -14.87 5.58
C PRO A 138 -23.74 -16.06 4.64
N ALA A 139 -23.21 -15.84 3.46
CA ALA A 139 -22.77 -16.92 2.62
C ALA A 139 -21.70 -17.73 3.35
N ASP A 140 -21.73 -19.04 3.12
CA ASP A 140 -20.65 -19.93 3.51
C ASP A 140 -19.37 -19.52 2.77
N ALA A 141 -18.26 -19.33 3.49
CA ALA A 141 -17.00 -18.84 2.91
C ALA A 141 -16.51 -19.72 1.74
N CYS A 142 -16.82 -21.01 1.76
CA CYS A 142 -16.40 -21.97 0.75
C CYS A 142 -17.27 -21.96 -0.51
N GLN A 143 -18.43 -21.30 -0.45
CA GLN A 143 -19.34 -21.10 -1.58
C GLN A 143 -19.42 -19.64 -2.03
N ASP A 144 -18.96 -18.71 -1.19
CA ASP A 144 -18.94 -17.29 -1.48
C ASP A 144 -17.82 -16.96 -2.47
N GLY A 145 -18.19 -16.72 -3.73
CA GLY A 145 -17.27 -16.37 -4.81
C GLY A 145 -17.01 -14.87 -4.95
N ALA A 146 -17.44 -14.03 -4.01
CA ALA A 146 -17.24 -12.58 -4.11
C ALA A 146 -15.78 -12.20 -3.83
N TYR A 147 -15.22 -11.34 -4.68
CA TYR A 147 -13.88 -10.80 -4.50
C TYR A 147 -13.74 -9.43 -5.15
N ARG A 148 -12.74 -8.66 -4.68
CA ARG A 148 -12.42 -7.34 -5.24
C ARG A 148 -10.92 -7.18 -5.40
N PRO A 149 -10.36 -7.16 -6.63
CA PRO A 149 -8.95 -6.89 -6.82
C PRO A 149 -8.64 -5.40 -6.60
N GLN A 150 -7.43 -5.12 -6.11
CA GLN A 150 -6.84 -3.79 -6.12
C GLN A 150 -6.46 -3.38 -7.55
N PRO A 151 -6.29 -2.06 -7.80
CA PRO A 151 -5.76 -1.57 -9.07
C PRO A 151 -4.25 -1.85 -9.24
N SER A 152 -3.56 -2.28 -8.19
CA SER A 152 -2.15 -2.64 -8.19
C SER A 152 -1.96 -4.07 -7.71
N ARG A 153 -0.96 -4.75 -8.29
CA ARG A 153 -0.54 -6.09 -7.88
C ARG A 153 0.96 -6.26 -8.04
N TRP A 154 1.53 -7.25 -7.36
CA TRP A 154 2.89 -7.69 -7.68
C TRP A 154 2.94 -8.31 -9.09
N PRO A 155 4.09 -8.29 -9.77
CA PRO A 155 4.28 -9.09 -10.98
C PRO A 155 4.08 -10.59 -10.68
N LYS A 156 3.54 -11.34 -11.64
CA LYS A 156 3.43 -12.80 -11.54
C LYS A 156 4.81 -13.44 -11.34
N GLY A 157 4.87 -14.52 -10.55
CA GLY A 157 6.11 -15.18 -10.15
C GLY A 157 6.93 -14.44 -9.10
N THR A 158 6.44 -13.31 -8.58
CA THR A 158 7.19 -12.54 -7.57
C THR A 158 7.22 -13.29 -6.24
N ALA A 159 8.42 -13.39 -5.66
CA ALA A 159 8.61 -13.72 -4.25
C ALA A 159 8.71 -12.43 -3.45
N VAL A 160 7.59 -11.99 -2.87
CA VAL A 160 7.49 -10.78 -2.05
C VAL A 160 8.38 -10.95 -0.82
N GLN A 161 9.55 -10.31 -0.83
CA GLN A 161 10.46 -10.34 0.30
C GLN A 161 9.91 -9.46 1.41
N TRP A 162 9.91 -9.95 2.65
CA TRP A 162 9.39 -9.21 3.80
C TRP A 162 10.21 -9.46 5.06
N SER A 163 10.41 -8.41 5.85
CA SER A 163 11.08 -8.49 7.15
C SER A 163 10.08 -8.38 8.29
N TYR A 164 10.35 -9.05 9.40
CA TYR A 164 9.47 -9.06 10.57
C TYR A 164 9.87 -8.02 11.61
N TYR A 165 8.94 -7.18 12.02
CA TYR A 165 9.12 -6.27 13.15
C TYR A 165 8.31 -6.72 14.37
N ALA A 166 9.00 -7.05 15.46
CA ALA A 166 8.38 -7.60 16.67
C ALA A 166 7.61 -6.56 17.51
N GLY A 167 7.74 -5.28 17.20
CA GLY A 167 7.29 -4.22 18.09
C GLY A 167 8.15 -4.11 19.35
N THR A 168 7.92 -3.04 20.12
CA THR A 168 8.64 -2.80 21.38
C THR A 168 8.33 -3.82 22.47
N ALA A 169 7.19 -4.49 22.38
CA ALA A 169 6.77 -5.55 23.30
C ALA A 169 7.30 -6.95 22.92
N GLY A 170 8.06 -7.09 21.83
CA GLY A 170 8.62 -8.38 21.41
C GLY A 170 7.56 -9.42 21.07
N LEU A 171 6.48 -9.01 20.42
CA LEU A 171 5.34 -9.88 20.09
C LEU A 171 5.76 -10.97 19.09
N PRO A 172 5.01 -12.09 19.01
CA PRO A 172 5.41 -13.26 18.22
C PRO A 172 5.20 -13.06 16.71
N ARG A 173 6.12 -13.62 15.92
CA ARG A 173 6.09 -13.62 14.45
C ARG A 173 5.01 -14.53 13.88
N ASP A 174 4.77 -15.66 14.54
CA ASP A 174 3.99 -16.76 13.99
C ASP A 174 2.61 -16.39 13.42
N PRO A 175 1.74 -15.60 14.10
CA PRO A 175 0.46 -15.20 13.50
C PRO A 175 0.64 -14.37 12.21
N ILE A 176 1.67 -13.52 12.15
CA ILE A 176 2.00 -12.71 10.96
C ILE A 176 2.44 -13.62 9.81
N ALA A 177 3.36 -14.55 10.10
CA ALA A 177 3.86 -15.49 9.10
C ALA A 177 2.76 -16.42 8.57
N ARG A 178 1.85 -16.88 9.44
CA ARG A 178 0.71 -17.71 9.03
C ARG A 178 -0.28 -16.94 8.16
N GLY A 179 -0.63 -15.71 8.51
CA GLY A 179 -1.50 -14.87 7.68
C GLY A 179 -0.94 -14.64 6.26
N ILE A 180 0.36 -14.38 6.14
CA ILE A 180 1.04 -14.25 4.85
C ILE A 180 0.99 -15.57 4.07
N ALA A 181 1.25 -16.70 4.74
CA ALA A 181 1.20 -18.01 4.12
C ALA A 181 -0.22 -18.41 3.70
N THR A 182 -1.27 -17.97 4.40
CA THR A 182 -2.66 -18.19 3.99
C THR A 182 -2.90 -17.69 2.56
N MET A 183 -2.40 -16.50 2.23
CA MET A 183 -2.50 -15.92 0.89
C MET A 183 -1.56 -16.60 -0.11
N ALA A 184 -0.28 -16.75 0.24
CA ALA A 184 0.75 -17.25 -0.68
C ALA A 184 0.65 -18.76 -0.99
N GLU A 185 0.07 -19.55 -0.09
CA GLU A 185 -0.07 -21.00 -0.21
C GLU A 185 -1.53 -21.44 -0.38
N ALA A 186 -2.44 -20.48 -0.52
CA ALA A 186 -3.87 -20.70 -0.66
C ALA A 186 -4.48 -21.58 0.46
N ARG A 187 -4.09 -21.35 1.72
CA ARG A 187 -4.56 -22.17 2.86
C ARG A 187 -6.05 -21.91 3.12
N THR A 188 -6.81 -22.97 3.31
CA THR A 188 -8.26 -22.93 3.48
C THR A 188 -8.74 -24.10 4.34
N ASP A 189 -9.85 -23.94 5.04
CA ASP A 189 -10.61 -25.03 5.66
C ASP A 189 -11.70 -25.61 4.72
N CYS A 190 -11.91 -25.02 3.54
CA CYS A 190 -12.90 -25.43 2.56
C CYS A 190 -12.60 -26.76 1.84
N THR A 191 -11.43 -27.33 2.06
CA THR A 191 -10.99 -28.57 1.42
C THR A 191 -10.38 -29.50 2.46
N GLY A 192 -10.54 -30.82 2.28
CA GLY A 192 -9.88 -31.80 3.15
C GLY A 192 -8.34 -31.76 3.11
N ALA A 193 -7.76 -31.10 2.10
CA ALA A 193 -6.30 -30.93 1.97
C ALA A 193 -5.77 -29.69 2.71
N GLY A 194 -6.64 -28.85 3.28
CA GLY A 194 -6.24 -27.62 3.98
C GLY A 194 -5.74 -26.49 3.05
N ARG A 195 -5.91 -26.63 1.74
CA ARG A 195 -5.47 -25.65 0.73
C ARG A 195 -6.25 -25.76 -0.57
N PHE A 196 -6.49 -24.64 -1.23
CA PHE A 196 -6.90 -24.64 -2.63
C PHE A 196 -5.72 -24.97 -3.55
N THR A 197 -6.04 -25.51 -4.73
CA THR A 197 -5.04 -25.87 -5.74
C THR A 197 -5.51 -25.43 -7.12
N PRO A 198 -4.61 -24.88 -7.96
CA PRO A 198 -3.21 -24.54 -7.67
C PRO A 198 -3.08 -23.32 -6.73
N PRO A 199 -1.99 -23.17 -5.97
CA PRO A 199 -1.71 -21.91 -5.27
C PRO A 199 -1.47 -20.77 -6.28
N PRO A 200 -1.65 -19.49 -5.88
CA PRO A 200 -1.43 -18.37 -6.78
C PRO A 200 0.03 -18.24 -7.20
N ASP A 201 0.28 -17.70 -8.40
CA ASP A 201 1.61 -17.41 -8.93
C ASP A 201 2.22 -16.12 -8.33
N VAL A 202 2.29 -16.10 -7.01
CA VAL A 202 2.97 -15.12 -6.16
C VAL A 202 3.29 -15.79 -4.83
N THR A 203 4.42 -15.47 -4.21
CA THR A 203 4.83 -16.09 -2.93
C THR A 203 5.31 -15.04 -1.93
N GLY A 204 5.33 -15.40 -0.65
CA GLY A 204 6.00 -14.62 0.40
C GLY A 204 7.37 -15.22 0.72
N ARG A 205 8.40 -14.39 0.84
CA ARG A 205 9.75 -14.80 1.25
C ARG A 205 10.19 -14.05 2.50
N TYR A 206 10.28 -14.76 3.62
CA TYR A 206 10.78 -14.18 4.87
C TYR A 206 12.26 -13.80 4.74
N ALA A 207 12.58 -12.53 5.00
CA ALA A 207 13.91 -11.95 4.87
C ALA A 207 14.63 -11.75 6.22
N GLY A 208 14.00 -12.12 7.34
CA GLY A 208 14.59 -12.01 8.68
C GLY A 208 13.88 -10.99 9.57
N GLN A 209 14.43 -10.78 10.76
CA GLN A 209 13.92 -9.79 11.70
C GLN A 209 14.43 -8.40 11.32
N SER A 210 13.56 -7.40 11.46
CA SER A 210 13.85 -5.99 11.25
C SER A 210 13.81 -5.24 12.57
N SER A 211 14.73 -4.29 12.74
CA SER A 211 14.65 -3.25 13.77
C SER A 211 13.91 -1.99 13.28
N ARG A 212 13.66 -1.89 11.97
CA ARG A 212 12.85 -0.83 11.38
C ARG A 212 11.37 -1.23 11.50
N PRO A 213 10.49 -0.35 11.98
CA PRO A 213 9.05 -0.63 12.02
C PRO A 213 8.44 -0.59 10.61
N PRO A 214 7.24 -1.16 10.42
CA PRO A 214 6.41 -0.84 9.26
C PRO A 214 6.23 0.69 9.17
N ASN A 215 6.22 1.22 7.95
CA ASN A 215 6.00 2.63 7.64
C ASN A 215 4.51 3.02 7.73
N VAL A 216 3.95 2.66 8.88
CA VAL A 216 2.64 3.02 9.38
C VAL A 216 2.86 3.97 10.54
N THR A 217 2.11 5.05 10.59
CA THR A 217 2.25 6.08 11.62
C THR A 217 1.51 5.69 12.90
N GLY A 218 1.69 6.48 13.96
CA GLY A 218 0.98 6.29 15.22
C GLY A 218 -0.56 6.33 15.12
N ALA A 219 -1.11 6.87 14.04
CA ALA A 219 -2.56 6.96 13.80
C ALA A 219 -3.09 5.84 12.87
N ALA A 220 -2.32 4.77 12.65
CA ALA A 220 -2.63 3.73 11.66
C ALA A 220 -2.76 4.28 10.22
N ALA A 221 -1.98 5.31 9.92
CA ALA A 221 -1.95 5.99 8.63
C ALA A 221 -0.67 5.70 7.87
N CYS A 222 -0.71 5.71 6.53
CA CYS A 222 0.46 5.41 5.71
C CYS A 222 1.47 6.55 5.66
N GLY A 223 2.73 6.23 5.96
CA GLY A 223 3.85 7.16 5.97
C GLY A 223 4.46 7.41 4.58
N THR A 224 5.69 7.89 4.59
CA THR A 224 6.48 8.14 3.37
C THR A 224 7.26 6.91 3.01
N ARG A 225 6.97 6.31 1.85
CA ARG A 225 7.63 5.12 1.30
C ARG A 225 9.11 4.99 1.67
N ASP A 226 9.54 3.86 2.22
CA ASP A 226 10.89 3.66 2.76
C ASP A 226 11.72 2.60 2.03
N ARG A 227 11.15 1.97 0.99
CA ARG A 227 11.79 0.94 0.15
C ARG A 227 12.03 -0.38 0.85
N ALA A 228 11.32 -0.65 1.92
CA ALA A 228 11.30 -1.95 2.59
C ALA A 228 9.86 -2.47 2.69
N ASN A 229 9.73 -3.80 2.68
CA ASN A 229 8.50 -4.44 3.12
C ASN A 229 8.72 -4.93 4.55
N THR A 230 8.07 -4.28 5.50
CA THR A 230 8.15 -4.60 6.92
C THR A 230 6.77 -4.91 7.46
N PHE A 231 6.64 -6.10 8.03
CA PHE A 231 5.40 -6.62 8.56
C PHE A 231 5.52 -6.92 10.05
N GLY A 232 4.51 -6.59 10.83
CA GLY A 232 4.47 -7.03 12.23
C GLY A 232 3.70 -6.10 13.13
N TRP A 233 4.22 -5.85 14.32
CA TRP A 233 3.47 -5.24 15.41
C TRP A 233 3.86 -3.78 15.62
N LEU A 234 2.87 -2.90 15.67
CA LEU A 234 3.09 -1.48 15.92
C LEU A 234 2.07 -0.94 16.92
N ALA A 235 2.52 -0.18 17.92
CA ALA A 235 1.68 0.28 19.03
C ALA A 235 0.63 1.34 18.66
N MET A 236 0.69 1.91 17.45
CA MET A 236 -0.22 2.91 16.88
C MET A 236 -1.06 3.68 17.93
N PRO A 237 -0.42 4.49 18.81
CA PRO A 237 -1.05 4.99 20.03
C PRO A 237 -2.12 6.05 19.81
N SER A 238 -2.17 6.62 18.61
CA SER A 238 -3.13 7.65 18.19
C SER A 238 -4.20 7.09 17.24
N ALA A 239 -4.18 5.77 16.96
CA ALA A 239 -5.23 5.13 16.19
C ALA A 239 -6.54 5.10 17.00
N GLU A 240 -7.66 5.18 16.29
CA GLU A 240 -8.97 5.05 16.92
C GLU A 240 -9.13 3.67 17.57
N THR A 241 -9.84 3.61 18.69
CA THR A 241 -10.05 2.36 19.46
C THR A 241 -10.47 1.16 18.59
N PRO A 242 -11.33 1.28 17.57
CA PRO A 242 -11.72 0.13 16.75
C PRO A 242 -10.63 -0.43 15.83
N VAL A 243 -9.56 0.31 15.55
CA VAL A 243 -8.51 -0.11 14.59
C VAL A 243 -7.77 -1.34 15.12
N LEU A 244 -7.67 -2.38 14.29
CA LEU A 244 -6.94 -3.62 14.56
C LEU A 244 -5.61 -3.68 13.83
N ALA A 245 -5.56 -3.18 12.59
CA ALA A 245 -4.37 -3.18 11.77
C ALA A 245 -4.47 -2.14 10.64
N ALA A 246 -3.37 -1.95 9.93
CA ALA A 246 -3.29 -1.16 8.73
C ALA A 246 -2.30 -1.75 7.73
N THR A 247 -2.62 -1.61 6.44
CA THR A 247 -1.75 -1.97 5.32
C THR A 247 -1.56 -0.80 4.38
N CYS A 248 -0.31 -0.57 3.99
CA CYS A 248 0.10 0.43 3.03
C CYS A 248 0.68 -0.25 1.81
N SER A 249 0.25 0.13 0.62
CA SER A 249 0.75 -0.41 -0.65
C SER A 249 1.13 0.71 -1.59
N TRP A 250 2.41 0.85 -1.89
CA TRP A 250 2.90 1.78 -2.89
C TRP A 250 3.05 1.10 -4.24
N PHE A 251 2.71 1.81 -5.30
CA PHE A 251 2.68 1.24 -6.64
C PHE A 251 3.06 2.27 -7.73
N SER A 252 3.56 1.77 -8.85
CA SER A 252 3.83 2.54 -10.06
C SER A 252 3.03 1.95 -11.21
N GLY A 253 2.16 2.75 -11.83
CA GLY A 253 1.20 2.25 -12.81
C GLY A 253 0.23 1.24 -12.17
N ALA A 254 0.32 -0.03 -12.54
CA ALA A 254 -0.43 -1.15 -11.95
C ALA A 254 0.45 -2.10 -11.12
N THR A 255 1.73 -1.77 -10.95
CA THR A 255 2.72 -2.64 -10.30
C THR A 255 2.95 -2.19 -8.87
N THR A 256 2.60 -3.03 -7.90
CA THR A 256 3.00 -2.87 -6.50
C THR A 256 4.53 -2.92 -6.41
N VAL A 257 5.12 -1.97 -5.71
CA VAL A 257 6.58 -1.86 -5.53
C VAL A 257 7.00 -1.98 -4.07
N GLU A 258 6.06 -1.79 -3.13
CA GLU A 258 6.30 -1.85 -1.69
C GLU A 258 4.99 -2.02 -0.95
N THR A 259 5.03 -2.76 0.15
CA THR A 259 3.91 -2.94 1.05
C THR A 259 4.40 -3.00 2.49
N ASP A 260 3.68 -2.37 3.39
CA ASP A 260 3.89 -2.46 4.83
C ASP A 260 2.61 -2.82 5.55
N MET A 261 2.75 -3.59 6.63
CA MET A 261 1.64 -4.17 7.37
C MET A 261 1.89 -4.05 8.87
N ALA A 262 0.98 -3.41 9.58
CA ALA A 262 1.08 -3.19 11.01
C ALA A 262 -0.18 -3.69 11.74
N VAL A 263 0.01 -4.65 12.65
CA VAL A 263 -1.01 -5.10 13.59
C VAL A 263 -0.87 -4.34 14.91
N GLN A 264 -1.99 -3.88 15.47
CA GLN A 264 -2.03 -3.04 16.66
C GLN A 264 -1.44 -3.76 17.89
N ALA A 265 -0.28 -3.31 18.35
CA ALA A 265 0.40 -3.90 19.50
C ALA A 265 -0.14 -3.42 20.86
N ARG A 266 -0.87 -2.29 20.89
CA ARG A 266 -1.31 -1.63 22.14
C ARG A 266 -2.82 -1.60 22.26
N GLY A 267 -3.33 -1.86 23.47
CA GLY A 267 -4.75 -1.69 23.80
C GLY A 267 -5.66 -2.75 23.18
N LYS A 268 -5.10 -3.83 22.62
CA LYS A 268 -5.82 -4.97 22.08
C LYS A 268 -5.42 -6.24 22.81
N ARG A 269 -6.38 -7.15 22.95
CA ARG A 269 -6.14 -8.51 23.43
C ARG A 269 -6.07 -9.42 22.23
N TRP A 270 -4.96 -10.16 22.12
CA TRP A 270 -4.70 -11.02 20.98
C TRP A 270 -4.85 -12.49 21.37
N TRP A 271 -5.50 -13.24 20.49
CA TRP A 271 -5.67 -14.68 20.58
C TRP A 271 -4.94 -15.33 19.40
N THR A 272 -4.19 -16.40 19.68
CA THR A 272 -3.31 -17.07 18.72
C THR A 272 -3.55 -18.58 18.63
N GLY A 273 -4.52 -19.12 19.38
CA GLY A 273 -4.86 -20.55 19.40
C GLY A 273 -5.62 -20.98 20.66
N GLY A 274 -6.25 -22.15 20.62
CA GLY A 274 -7.07 -22.68 21.72
C GLY A 274 -8.41 -21.94 21.89
N THR A 275 -9.00 -21.99 23.08
CA THR A 275 -10.26 -21.27 23.36
C THR A 275 -10.04 -19.77 23.35
N CYS A 276 -10.84 -19.03 22.57
CA CYS A 276 -10.74 -17.58 22.54
C CYS A 276 -11.14 -16.95 23.88
N PRO A 277 -10.28 -16.14 24.52
CA PRO A 277 -10.68 -15.35 25.67
C PRO A 277 -11.60 -14.21 25.23
N SER A 278 -12.73 -14.02 25.93
CA SER A 278 -13.69 -12.95 25.65
C SER A 278 -13.02 -11.58 25.48
N GLY A 279 -13.39 -10.85 24.43
CA GLY A 279 -12.82 -9.55 24.08
C GLY A 279 -11.46 -9.61 23.37
N SER A 280 -10.99 -10.80 22.99
CA SER A 280 -9.75 -10.97 22.21
C SER A 280 -10.04 -11.12 20.72
N TYR A 281 -9.07 -10.74 19.90
CA TYR A 281 -9.13 -10.82 18.44
C TYR A 281 -8.10 -11.84 17.94
N SER A 282 -8.46 -12.59 16.89
CA SER A 282 -7.51 -13.53 16.27
C SER A 282 -6.40 -12.76 15.56
N ALA A 283 -5.16 -12.88 16.05
CA ALA A 283 -4.01 -12.23 15.44
C ALA A 283 -3.72 -12.78 14.03
N GLU A 284 -3.98 -14.07 13.84
CA GLU A 284 -3.79 -14.74 12.56
C GLU A 284 -4.84 -14.32 11.53
N ALA A 285 -6.10 -14.17 11.94
CA ALA A 285 -7.17 -13.68 11.06
C ALA A 285 -6.93 -12.23 10.62
N VAL A 286 -6.52 -11.36 11.55
CA VAL A 286 -6.11 -9.99 11.21
C VAL A 286 -4.91 -10.00 10.27
N ALA A 287 -3.89 -10.82 10.54
CA ALA A 287 -2.72 -10.90 9.66
C ALA A 287 -3.05 -11.46 8.26
N ALA A 288 -3.95 -12.43 8.15
CA ALA A 288 -4.40 -12.99 6.88
C ALA A 288 -5.15 -11.95 6.06
N HIS A 289 -6.08 -11.22 6.69
CA HIS A 289 -6.80 -10.12 6.07
C HIS A 289 -5.85 -9.06 5.48
N GLU A 290 -4.93 -8.58 6.30
CA GLU A 290 -3.97 -7.56 5.89
C GLU A 290 -2.97 -8.08 4.86
N ALA A 291 -2.58 -9.36 4.94
CA ALA A 291 -1.80 -10.01 3.89
C ALA A 291 -2.57 -10.05 2.55
N GLY A 292 -3.90 -10.17 2.57
CA GLY A 292 -4.70 -10.05 1.36
C GLY A 292 -4.51 -8.71 0.68
N HIS A 293 -4.41 -7.61 1.44
CA HIS A 293 -4.04 -6.31 0.90
C HIS A 293 -2.62 -6.27 0.35
N VAL A 294 -1.64 -6.88 1.05
CA VAL A 294 -0.26 -7.02 0.55
C VAL A 294 -0.23 -7.72 -0.82
N PHE A 295 -1.08 -8.73 -1.02
CA PHE A 295 -1.21 -9.47 -2.27
C PHE A 295 -2.25 -8.90 -3.24
N GLY A 296 -2.74 -7.68 -3.02
CA GLY A 296 -3.54 -6.96 -4.01
C GLY A 296 -5.04 -7.27 -3.99
N LEU A 297 -5.59 -7.81 -2.91
CA LEU A 297 -7.04 -7.88 -2.67
C LEU A 297 -7.53 -6.63 -1.94
N SER A 298 -8.74 -6.20 -2.24
CA SER A 298 -9.47 -5.16 -1.51
C SER A 298 -10.57 -5.78 -0.66
N HIS A 299 -11.19 -5.00 0.23
CA HIS A 299 -12.35 -5.43 0.99
C HIS A 299 -13.50 -5.94 0.09
N VAL A 300 -14.18 -6.98 0.56
CA VAL A 300 -15.47 -7.44 0.02
C VAL A 300 -16.58 -6.94 0.94
N GLU A 301 -17.27 -5.90 0.51
CA GLU A 301 -18.30 -5.21 1.29
C GLU A 301 -19.62 -5.97 1.26
N GLY A 302 -20.37 -5.96 2.37
CA GLY A 302 -21.67 -6.65 2.48
C GLY A 302 -21.73 -7.59 3.68
N ALA A 303 -22.88 -7.64 4.34
CA ALA A 303 -23.07 -8.50 5.51
C ALA A 303 -23.11 -9.99 5.14
N GLU A 304 -23.46 -10.28 3.89
CA GLU A 304 -23.46 -11.60 3.29
C GLU A 304 -22.03 -12.17 3.12
N HIS A 305 -21.01 -11.31 3.00
CA HIS A 305 -19.62 -11.70 2.72
C HIS A 305 -18.75 -11.74 3.98
N ARG A 306 -19.35 -11.65 5.16
CA ARG A 306 -18.61 -11.52 6.43
C ARG A 306 -17.75 -12.72 6.83
N MET A 307 -17.93 -13.85 6.15
CA MET A 307 -17.16 -15.08 6.39
C MET A 307 -15.89 -15.15 5.52
N LEU A 308 -15.72 -14.25 4.53
CA LEU A 308 -14.51 -14.18 3.71
C LEU A 308 -13.34 -13.56 4.49
N THR A 309 -12.12 -13.92 4.11
CA THR A 309 -10.90 -13.32 4.68
C THR A 309 -10.89 -11.81 4.48
N MET A 310 -11.29 -11.33 3.31
CA MET A 310 -11.32 -9.90 2.98
C MET A 310 -12.56 -9.15 3.47
N THR A 311 -13.26 -9.66 4.48
CA THR A 311 -14.39 -8.95 5.12
C THR A 311 -13.97 -7.62 5.74
N PRO A 312 -14.74 -6.52 5.61
CA PRO A 312 -14.35 -5.20 6.09
C PRO A 312 -14.32 -5.08 7.62
N SER A 313 -14.70 -6.08 8.40
CA SER A 313 -14.67 -5.97 9.86
C SER A 313 -14.41 -7.30 10.53
N LEU A 314 -13.67 -7.30 11.64
CA LEU A 314 -13.39 -8.51 12.40
C LEU A 314 -13.93 -8.40 13.83
N ALA A 315 -14.80 -9.34 14.19
CA ALA A 315 -15.40 -9.41 15.53
C ALA A 315 -14.46 -10.08 16.55
N SER A 316 -14.70 -9.82 17.83
CA SER A 316 -13.98 -10.55 18.89
C SER A 316 -14.28 -12.05 18.78
N CYS A 317 -13.25 -12.86 18.97
CA CYS A 317 -13.31 -14.32 18.88
C CYS A 317 -13.75 -14.88 17.53
N ASP A 318 -13.61 -14.08 16.47
CA ASP A 318 -13.73 -14.55 15.10
C ASP A 318 -12.36 -14.94 14.56
N ASN A 319 -12.21 -16.20 14.14
CA ASN A 319 -11.05 -16.70 13.41
C ASN A 319 -11.38 -17.19 12.00
N GLY A 320 -12.62 -17.05 11.52
CA GLY A 320 -12.99 -17.46 10.15
C GLY A 320 -12.06 -16.84 9.10
N PRO A 321 -11.76 -15.53 9.17
CA PRO A 321 -10.82 -14.87 8.26
C PRO A 321 -9.35 -15.31 8.37
N ALA A 322 -8.99 -16.29 9.21
CA ALA A 322 -7.63 -16.83 9.26
C ALA A 322 -7.28 -17.72 8.06
N THR A 323 -8.29 -18.21 7.33
CA THR A 323 -8.14 -19.08 6.18
C THR A 323 -8.98 -18.58 5.00
N LEU A 324 -8.53 -18.82 3.77
CA LEU A 324 -9.20 -18.28 2.59
C LEU A 324 -10.60 -18.87 2.39
N GLY A 325 -11.56 -17.99 2.11
CA GLY A 325 -12.78 -18.38 1.43
C GLY A 325 -12.55 -18.55 -0.07
N LYS A 326 -13.57 -19.05 -0.77
CA LYS A 326 -13.53 -19.30 -2.20
C LYS A 326 -13.27 -18.00 -2.98
N GLY A 327 -13.96 -16.92 -2.64
CA GLY A 327 -13.80 -15.61 -3.28
C GLY A 327 -12.39 -15.06 -3.10
N ASP A 328 -11.83 -15.14 -1.89
CA ASP A 328 -10.45 -14.69 -1.64
C ASP A 328 -9.45 -15.41 -2.55
N TYR A 329 -9.61 -16.74 -2.69
CA TYR A 329 -8.80 -17.56 -3.59
C TYR A 329 -9.03 -17.22 -5.07
N ASP A 330 -10.29 -17.11 -5.52
CA ASP A 330 -10.63 -16.74 -6.90
C ASP A 330 -10.02 -15.38 -7.27
N GLY A 331 -10.00 -14.42 -6.33
CA GLY A 331 -9.37 -13.13 -6.50
C GLY A 331 -7.85 -13.22 -6.68
N LEU A 332 -7.17 -14.05 -5.88
CA LEU A 332 -5.73 -14.30 -6.04
C LEU A 332 -5.43 -14.96 -7.39
N ILE A 333 -6.25 -15.93 -7.82
CA ILE A 333 -6.09 -16.58 -9.13
C ILE A 333 -6.39 -15.61 -10.27
N ALA A 334 -7.37 -14.72 -10.14
CA ALA A 334 -7.62 -13.68 -11.15
C ALA A 334 -6.42 -12.71 -11.28
N LEU A 335 -5.75 -12.40 -10.17
CA LEU A 335 -4.57 -11.53 -10.16
C LEU A 335 -3.32 -12.22 -10.71
N TYR A 336 -3.07 -13.47 -10.32
CA TYR A 336 -1.77 -14.11 -10.52
C TYR A 336 -1.83 -15.31 -11.46
N GLY A 337 -2.97 -15.97 -11.60
CA GLY A 337 -3.05 -17.34 -12.14
C GLY A 337 -2.52 -18.35 -11.12
N GLY A 338 -2.53 -19.62 -11.50
CA GLY A 338 -1.98 -20.71 -10.70
C GLY A 338 -0.53 -21.02 -11.05
N ARG A 339 0.24 -21.51 -10.08
CA ARG A 339 1.59 -22.06 -10.25
C ARG A 339 1.64 -23.57 -10.03
#